data_AF-A0A3B0YT52-F1
#
_entry.id   AF-A0A3B0YT52-F1
#
_cell.length_a   1.000
_cell.length_b   1.000
_cell.length_c   1.000
_cell.angle_alpha   90.00
_cell.angle_beta   90.00
_cell.angle_gamma   90.00
#
_symmetry.space_group_name_H-M   'P 1'
#
loop_
_entity.id
_entity.type
_entity.pdbx_description
1 polymer ?
#
loop_
_entity_poly.entity_id
_entity_poly.type
_entity_poly.pdbx_seq_one_letter_code
_entity_poly.pdbx_strand_id
1 'polypeptide(L)'
;MTSHTSPHLTGTTLLKPEKKDRHELSFNLPEIIVSLKERTCWHTDHNNFFTIEITTQKGDTVEYEVYFNVTRATRRGWLNLIVESAYIRTDAYQSQRPKKRKIRLDVIAYNTQMRKKIKPGK
;
A
#
# COMPACT_ATOMS: atom_id res chain seq x y z
N MET A 1 30.68 -56.49 5.06
CA MET A 1 29.46 -56.53 5.88
C MET A 1 29.72 -55.72 7.15
N THR A 2 29.13 -54.53 7.24
CA THR A 2 28.73 -53.83 8.48
C THR A 2 27.98 -52.57 8.05
N SER A 3 26.75 -52.45 8.54
CA SER A 3 25.80 -51.35 8.36
C SER A 3 25.95 -50.29 9.45
N HIS A 4 25.19 -49.19 9.31
CA HIS A 4 24.88 -48.10 10.28
C HIS A 4 25.79 -46.86 10.16
N THR A 5 25.34 -45.60 10.07
CA THR A 5 24.03 -44.95 10.19
C THR A 5 24.16 -43.52 9.64
N SER A 6 23.11 -43.00 8.99
CA SER A 6 22.97 -41.57 8.62
C SER A 6 22.93 -40.67 9.86
N PRO A 7 23.34 -39.40 9.73
CA PRO A 7 22.44 -38.35 10.16
C PRO A 7 22.17 -37.31 9.08
N HIS A 8 20.87 -37.18 8.82
CA HIS A 8 20.19 -36.02 8.26
C HIS A 8 20.66 -34.73 8.97
N LEU A 9 21.11 -33.73 8.20
CA LEU A 9 20.95 -32.32 8.56
C LEU A 9 20.62 -31.55 7.29
N THR A 10 19.33 -31.51 6.99
CA THR A 10 18.75 -30.59 6.00
C THR A 10 18.77 -29.20 6.63
N GLY A 11 19.82 -28.43 6.35
CA GLY A 11 19.82 -27.00 6.60
C GLY A 11 18.80 -26.35 5.68
N THR A 12 17.54 -26.30 6.10
CA THR A 12 16.50 -25.53 5.44
C THR A 12 16.86 -24.06 5.56
N THR A 13 17.50 -23.53 4.52
CA THR A 13 17.61 -22.11 4.24
C THR A 13 16.22 -21.50 4.35
N LEU A 14 16.00 -20.71 5.40
CA LEU A 14 14.90 -19.75 5.48
C LEU A 14 15.11 -18.74 4.35
N LEU A 15 14.58 -19.09 3.17
CA LEU A 15 14.40 -18.16 2.06
C LEU A 15 13.46 -17.06 2.57
N LYS A 16 14.04 -15.94 2.99
CA LYS A 16 13.33 -14.66 3.00
C LYS A 16 12.66 -14.53 1.63
N PRO A 17 11.32 -14.44 1.53
CA PRO A 17 10.69 -14.29 0.24
C PRO A 17 11.26 -13.05 -0.43
N GLU A 18 11.74 -13.29 -1.62
CA GLU A 18 12.56 -12.43 -2.44
C GLU A 18 11.82 -11.11 -2.72
N LYS A 19 12.53 -9.99 -2.57
CA LYS A 19 12.07 -8.59 -2.74
C LYS A 19 11.64 -8.23 -4.18
N LYS A 20 11.23 -9.18 -5.02
CA LYS A 20 10.90 -8.99 -6.44
C LYS A 20 9.47 -8.52 -6.69
N ASP A 21 8.52 -9.01 -5.90
CA ASP A 21 7.08 -8.78 -6.16
C ASP A 21 6.65 -7.32 -5.96
N ARG A 22 7.40 -6.53 -5.17
CA ARG A 22 7.18 -5.09 -5.01
C ARG A 22 7.57 -4.30 -6.26
N HIS A 23 8.60 -4.74 -6.98
CA HIS A 23 9.12 -4.00 -8.14
C HIS A 23 8.13 -4.03 -9.29
N GLU A 24 7.53 -5.18 -9.57
CA GLU A 24 6.59 -5.35 -10.68
C GLU A 24 5.28 -4.57 -10.47
N LEU A 25 4.70 -4.61 -9.26
CA LEU A 25 3.46 -3.87 -8.98
C LEU A 25 3.65 -2.35 -8.98
N SER A 26 4.88 -1.86 -8.78
CA SER A 26 5.16 -0.44 -8.82
C SER A 26 4.93 0.18 -10.21
N PHE A 27 5.01 -0.63 -11.28
CA PHE A 27 4.69 -0.18 -12.65
C PHE A 27 3.20 0.16 -12.83
N ASN A 28 2.32 -0.36 -11.97
CA ASN A 28 0.89 -0.08 -12.02
C ASN A 28 0.53 1.24 -11.31
N LEU A 29 1.47 1.86 -10.59
CA LEU A 29 1.20 3.09 -9.85
C LEU A 29 0.63 4.22 -10.72
N PRO A 30 1.17 4.53 -11.91
CA PRO A 30 0.62 5.59 -12.75
C PRO A 30 -0.88 5.39 -13.03
N GLU A 31 -1.28 4.18 -13.39
CA GLU A 31 -2.68 3.85 -13.69
C GLU A 31 -3.56 3.95 -12.44
N ILE A 32 -3.08 3.45 -11.30
CA ILE A 32 -3.77 3.56 -10.01
C ILE A 32 -3.99 5.03 -9.62
N ILE A 33 -3.00 5.89 -9.86
CA ILE A 33 -3.08 7.32 -9.56
C ILE A 33 -4.02 8.05 -10.51
N VAL A 34 -4.02 7.73 -11.81
CA VAL A 34 -4.95 8.32 -12.79
C VAL A 34 -6.40 7.98 -12.45
N SER A 35 -6.66 6.72 -12.08
CA SER A 35 -8.00 6.23 -11.70
C SER A 35 -8.38 6.53 -10.24
N LEU A 36 -7.55 7.26 -9.48
CA LEU A 36 -7.76 7.46 -8.04
C LEU A 36 -9.07 8.17 -7.69
N LYS A 37 -9.61 8.97 -8.61
CA LYS A 37 -10.91 9.65 -8.45
C LYS A 37 -12.08 8.67 -8.38
N GLU A 38 -11.98 7.56 -9.10
CA GLU A 38 -13.01 6.50 -9.14
C GLU A 38 -12.81 5.47 -8.02
N ARG A 39 -11.61 5.43 -7.43
CA ARG A 39 -11.24 4.49 -6.38
C ARG A 39 -11.69 4.96 -4.99
N THR A 40 -11.91 4.00 -4.10
CA THR A 40 -12.15 4.30 -2.68
C THR A 40 -10.84 4.69 -2.01
N CYS A 41 -10.76 5.92 -1.51
CA CYS A 41 -9.66 6.35 -0.65
C CYS A 41 -10.04 6.22 0.83
N TRP A 42 -9.01 6.08 1.64
CA TRP A 42 -9.11 5.89 3.08
C TRP A 42 -8.19 6.88 3.79
N HIS A 43 -8.65 7.48 4.88
CA HIS A 43 -7.84 8.33 5.74
C HIS A 43 -7.40 7.56 6.99
N THR A 44 -6.10 7.56 7.27
CA THR A 44 -5.50 6.96 8.48
C THR A 44 -5.44 7.98 9.62
N ASP A 45 -5.09 7.50 10.81
CA ASP A 45 -4.73 8.31 11.99
C ASP A 45 -3.37 9.01 11.87
N HIS A 46 -2.49 8.54 10.97
CA HIS A 46 -1.18 9.15 10.70
C HIS A 46 -1.23 10.35 9.72
N ASN A 47 -2.42 10.90 9.45
CA ASN A 47 -2.66 11.99 8.50
C ASN A 47 -2.19 11.70 7.07
N ASN A 48 -2.19 10.43 6.65
CA ASN A 48 -2.00 10.05 5.26
C ASN A 48 -3.23 9.32 4.72
N PHE A 49 -3.25 9.16 3.40
CA PHE A 49 -4.33 8.51 2.69
C PHE A 49 -3.81 7.24 2.05
N PHE A 50 -4.72 6.31 1.79
CA PHE A 50 -4.39 5.18 0.94
C PHE A 50 -5.57 4.70 0.12
N THR A 51 -5.26 4.02 -0.97
CA THR A 51 -6.21 3.25 -1.76
C THR A 51 -5.78 1.78 -1.76
N ILE A 52 -6.74 0.89 -2.02
CA ILE A 52 -6.49 -0.55 -2.12
C ILE A 52 -6.81 -0.95 -3.55
N GLU A 53 -5.85 -1.57 -4.22
CA GLU A 53 -6.05 -2.27 -5.48
C GLU A 53 -6.10 -3.77 -5.22
N ILE A 54 -7.14 -4.44 -5.74
CA ILE A 54 -7.20 -5.91 -5.68
C ILE A 54 -6.62 -6.43 -7.00
N THR A 55 -5.54 -7.20 -6.92
CA THR A 55 -4.87 -7.74 -8.11
C THR A 55 -4.56 -9.21 -7.92
N THR A 56 -4.37 -9.94 -9.01
CA THR A 56 -3.97 -11.34 -8.96
C THR A 56 -2.47 -11.43 -9.21
N GLN A 57 -1.72 -12.01 -8.27
CA GLN A 57 -0.30 -12.26 -8.46
C GLN A 57 -0.03 -13.75 -8.29
N LYS A 58 0.57 -14.38 -9.32
CA LYS A 58 0.92 -15.82 -9.34
C LYS A 58 -0.24 -16.77 -9.01
N GLY A 59 -1.48 -16.36 -9.29
CA GLY A 59 -2.70 -17.12 -9.04
C GLY A 59 -3.43 -16.75 -7.75
N ASP A 60 -2.82 -15.97 -6.87
CA ASP A 60 -3.43 -15.53 -5.61
C ASP A 60 -4.00 -14.11 -5.72
N THR A 61 -5.17 -13.88 -5.12
CA THR A 61 -5.73 -12.54 -4.99
C THR A 61 -5.01 -11.80 -3.87
N VAL A 62 -4.40 -10.67 -4.19
CA VAL A 62 -3.64 -9.85 -3.24
C VAL A 62 -4.20 -8.43 -3.15
N GLU A 63 -4.22 -7.87 -1.94
CA GLU A 63 -4.52 -6.46 -1.70
C GLU A 63 -3.22 -5.64 -1.83
N TYR A 64 -3.15 -4.77 -2.82
CA TYR A 64 -2.06 -3.81 -3.00
C TYR A 64 -2.44 -2.46 -2.42
N GLU A 65 -1.81 -2.07 -1.31
CA GLU A 65 -2.07 -0.78 -0.65
C GLU A 65 -1.10 0.28 -1.18
N VAL A 66 -1.65 1.42 -1.61
CA VAL A 66 -0.88 2.58 -2.07
C VAL A 66 -1.16 3.75 -1.14
N TYR A 67 -0.18 4.12 -0.34
CA TYR A 67 -0.23 5.24 0.59
C TYR A 67 0.27 6.50 -0.09
N PHE A 68 -0.48 7.58 0.06
CA PHE A 68 -0.19 8.85 -0.56
C PHE A 68 -0.60 10.02 0.31
N ASN A 69 -0.06 11.19 -0.05
CA ASN A 69 -0.39 12.47 0.54
C ASN A 69 -0.71 13.48 -0.56
N VAL A 70 -1.49 14.50 -0.19
CA VAL A 70 -1.84 15.58 -1.11
C VAL A 70 -1.42 16.90 -0.48
N THR A 71 -0.49 17.58 -1.14
CA THR A 71 0.05 18.86 -0.68
C THR A 71 -0.24 19.98 -1.69
N ARG A 72 -0.13 21.23 -1.27
CA ARG A 72 -0.27 22.36 -2.19
C ARG A 72 1.00 22.49 -3.02
N ALA A 73 0.84 22.65 -4.32
CA ALA A 73 1.96 22.97 -5.19
C ALA A 73 2.36 24.45 -5.00
N THR A 74 3.58 24.78 -5.41
CA THR A 74 4.06 26.17 -5.51
C THR A 74 3.23 26.96 -6.52
N ARG A 75 2.80 26.30 -7.60
CA ARG A 75 1.89 26.86 -8.60
C ARG A 75 0.47 27.03 -8.03
N ARG A 76 -0.07 28.25 -8.13
CA ARG A 76 -1.41 28.58 -7.62
C ARG A 76 -2.48 27.69 -8.28
N GLY A 77 -3.34 27.10 -7.45
CA GLY A 77 -4.44 26.25 -7.90
C GLY A 77 -4.06 24.79 -8.16
N TRP A 78 -2.77 24.44 -8.04
CA TRP A 78 -2.28 23.08 -8.27
C TRP A 78 -2.01 22.38 -6.94
N LEU A 79 -2.19 21.07 -6.94
CA LEU A 79 -1.87 20.17 -5.84
C LEU A 79 -0.84 19.15 -6.30
N ASN A 80 0.04 18.74 -5.39
CA ASN A 80 0.93 17.62 -5.60
C ASN A 80 0.30 16.39 -4.95
N LEU A 81 0.27 15.27 -5.67
CA LEU A 81 0.01 13.95 -5.10
C LEU A 81 1.35 13.22 -4.96
N ILE A 82 1.69 12.83 -3.75
CA ILE A 82 2.97 12.19 -3.41
C ILE A 82 2.67 10.79 -2.92
N VAL A 83 3.17 9.77 -3.63
CA VAL A 83 3.11 8.38 -3.16
C VAL A 83 4.21 8.20 -2.10
N GLU A 84 3.80 7.94 -0.86
CA GLU A 84 4.72 7.77 0.27
C GLU A 84 5.24 6.32 0.35
N SER A 85 4.35 5.35 0.13
CA SER A 85 4.70 3.93 0.09
C SER A 85 3.67 3.12 -0.68
N ALA A 86 4.07 1.95 -1.17
CA ALA A 86 3.17 0.99 -1.79
C ALA A 86 3.67 -0.44 -1.56
N TYR A 87 2.78 -1.33 -1.10
CA TYR A 87 3.12 -2.70 -0.75
C TYR A 87 1.92 -3.64 -0.81
N ILE A 88 2.21 -4.92 -1.05
CA ILE A 88 1.23 -6.00 -0.97
C ILE A 88 0.95 -6.28 0.50
N ARG A 89 -0.32 -6.43 0.84
CA ARG A 89 -0.72 -6.89 2.16
C ARG A 89 -0.45 -8.39 2.28
N THR A 90 0.35 -8.78 3.26
CA THR A 90 0.55 -10.18 3.64
C THR A 90 -0.14 -10.48 4.96
N ASP A 91 -0.41 -11.76 5.24
CA ASP A 91 -1.14 -12.19 6.44
C ASP A 91 -0.47 -11.75 7.75
N ALA A 92 0.85 -11.61 7.75
CA ALA A 92 1.62 -11.09 8.88
C ALA A 92 1.27 -9.64 9.27
N TYR A 93 0.65 -8.86 8.37
CA TYR A 93 0.25 -7.46 8.59
C TYR A 93 -1.27 -7.28 8.80
N GLN A 94 -2.05 -8.36 8.83
CA GLN A 94 -3.50 -8.25 9.05
C GLN A 94 -3.87 -7.69 10.43
N SER A 95 -3.08 -7.98 11.46
CA SER A 95 -3.32 -7.53 12.84
C SER A 95 -3.04 -6.03 13.07
N GLN A 96 -2.45 -5.33 12.10
CA GLN A 96 -2.06 -3.92 12.20
C GLN A 96 -2.91 -3.00 11.30
N ARG A 97 -4.13 -3.40 10.91
CA ARG A 97 -5.00 -2.55 10.08
C ARG A 97 -5.24 -1.21 10.80
N PRO A 98 -4.72 -0.07 10.30
CA PRO A 98 -4.95 1.21 10.93
C PRO A 98 -6.44 1.55 10.88
N LYS A 99 -6.93 2.27 11.89
CA LYS A 99 -8.28 2.81 11.85
C LYS A 99 -8.42 3.67 10.60
N LYS A 100 -9.42 3.36 9.79
CA LYS A 100 -9.58 3.99 8.47
C LYS A 100 -11.00 4.50 8.26
N ARG A 101 -11.11 5.69 7.69
CA ARG A 101 -12.40 6.27 7.26
C ARG A 101 -12.40 6.46 5.75
N LYS A 102 -13.46 6.01 5.09
CA LYS A 102 -13.68 6.30 3.66
C LYS A 102 -13.68 7.82 3.44
N ILE A 103 -12.98 8.27 2.41
CA ILE A 103 -12.94 9.66 1.99
C ILE A 103 -12.82 9.70 0.46
N ARG A 104 -13.46 10.69 -0.18
CA ARG A 104 -13.31 10.90 -1.63
C ARG A 104 -12.08 11.75 -1.91
N LEU A 105 -11.40 11.49 -3.03
CA LEU A 105 -10.25 12.29 -3.47
C LEU A 105 -10.59 13.79 -3.58
N ASP A 106 -11.77 14.14 -4.12
CA ASP A 106 -12.20 15.54 -4.24
C ASP A 106 -12.32 16.26 -2.89
N VAL A 107 -12.68 15.51 -1.83
CA VAL A 107 -12.75 16.05 -0.46
C VAL A 107 -11.35 16.29 0.08
N ILE A 108 -10.40 15.38 -0.20
CA ILE A 108 -8.99 15.58 0.14
C ILE A 108 -8.47 16.83 -0.56
N ALA A 109 -8.64 16.91 -1.88
CA ALA A 109 -8.18 18.03 -2.70
C ALA A 109 -8.75 19.37 -2.24
N TYR A 110 -10.07 19.45 -2.03
CA TYR A 110 -10.72 20.66 -1.56
C TYR A 110 -10.19 21.12 -0.19
N ASN A 111 -10.09 20.20 0.78
CA ASN A 111 -9.61 20.56 2.12
C ASN A 111 -8.13 20.95 2.12
N THR A 112 -7.27 20.25 1.37
CA THR A 112 -5.87 20.63 1.18
C THR A 112 -5.74 22.02 0.57
N GLN A 113 -6.51 22.31 -0.48
CA GLN A 113 -6.50 23.62 -1.14
C GLN A 113 -6.97 24.74 -0.20
N MET A 114 -7.96 24.46 0.65
CA MET A 114 -8.54 25.40 1.62
C MET A 114 -7.78 25.46 2.97
N ARG A 115 -6.67 24.71 3.14
CA ARG A 115 -5.94 24.58 4.42
C ARG A 115 -6.81 24.10 5.58
N LYS A 116 -7.84 23.29 5.30
CA LYS A 116 -8.71 22.71 6.31
C LYS A 116 -8.15 21.36 6.74
N LYS A 117 -8.00 21.14 8.05
CA LYS A 117 -7.56 19.85 8.59
C LYS A 117 -8.66 18.81 8.37
N ILE A 118 -8.29 17.67 7.80
CA ILE A 118 -9.17 16.51 7.69
C ILE A 118 -9.01 15.69 8.96
N LYS A 119 -10.12 15.42 9.66
CA LYS A 119 -10.07 14.59 10.87
C LYS A 119 -10.04 13.10 10.50
N PRO A 120 -9.21 12.27 11.18
CA PRO A 120 -9.24 10.82 11.03
C PRO A 120 -10.60 10.26 11.46
N GLY A 121 -10.90 9.04 11.00
CA GLY A 121 -12.04 8.29 11.53
C GLY A 121 -11.89 8.04 13.03
N LYS A 122 -13.00 8.03 13.75
CA LYS A 122 -13.02 7.58 15.16
C LYS A 122 -12.96 6.06 15.23
#